data_AF-A0A967YHT0-F1
#
_entry.id   AF-A0A967YHT0-F1
#
_cell.length_a   1.000
_cell.length_b   1.000
_cell.length_c   1.000
_cell.angle_alpha   90.00
_cell.angle_beta   90.00
_cell.angle_gamma   90.00
#
_symmetry.space_group_name_H-M   'P 1'
#
loop_
_entity.id
_entity.type
_entity.pdbx_description
1 polymer ?
#
loop_
_entity_poly.entity_id
_entity_poly.type
_entity_poly.pdbx_seq_one_letter_code
_entity_poly.pdbx_strand_id
1 'polypeptide(L)'
;MLSQAEVNRLSAELKIDRERITREFYEILILNDMSKLSWSQNLIFKGGTALRLAYNSPRFSDDLDFSVIQKISAKEVFKFAVTTSRKYGIKIRDQWEKKETIVVEFSITEAIIPQPFGLKIEISKRKAVDINFELKILTSPVSPHEVLFNVQTLESV
;
A
#
# COMPACT_ATOMS: atom_id res chain seq x y z
N MET A 1 7.25 2.35 14.37
CA MET A 1 5.83 2.79 14.35
C MET A 1 5.77 4.22 14.83
N LEU A 2 4.76 4.98 14.39
CA LEU A 2 4.53 6.34 14.90
C LEU A 2 4.17 6.26 16.39
N SER A 3 4.75 7.14 17.19
CA SER A 3 4.37 7.32 18.59
C SER A 3 3.00 7.99 18.73
N GLN A 4 2.36 7.83 19.89
CA GLN A 4 1.10 8.52 20.19
C GLN A 4 1.21 10.04 20.04
N ALA A 5 2.35 10.61 20.41
CA ALA A 5 2.61 12.06 20.28
C ALA A 5 2.68 12.48 18.81
N GLU A 6 3.38 11.73 17.96
CA GLU A 6 3.45 11.99 16.52
C GLU A 6 2.09 11.88 15.85
N VAL A 7 1.31 10.83 16.15
CA VAL A 7 -0.03 10.65 15.58
C VAL A 7 -0.99 11.76 16.02
N ASN A 8 -0.95 12.17 17.28
CA ASN A 8 -1.78 13.30 17.75
C ASN A 8 -1.38 14.62 17.08
N ARG A 9 -0.07 14.87 16.94
CA ARG A 9 0.44 16.05 16.24
C ARG A 9 -0.01 16.09 14.78
N LEU A 10 0.24 15.01 14.03
CA LEU A 10 -0.14 14.91 12.62
C LEU A 10 -1.65 14.99 12.42
N SER A 11 -2.44 14.38 13.32
CA SER A 11 -3.90 14.46 13.28
C SER A 11 -4.40 15.90 13.43
N ALA A 12 -3.82 16.67 14.36
CA ALA A 12 -4.17 18.08 14.57
C ALA A 12 -3.71 18.98 13.42
N GLU A 13 -2.46 18.82 12.95
CA GLU A 13 -1.88 19.61 11.85
C GLU A 13 -2.62 19.38 10.53
N LEU A 14 -2.89 18.12 10.19
CA LEU A 14 -3.48 17.74 8.90
C LEU A 14 -5.01 17.68 8.92
N LYS A 15 -5.64 17.76 10.10
CA LYS A 15 -7.09 17.58 10.30
C LYS A 15 -7.61 16.23 9.78
N ILE A 16 -6.80 15.19 9.95
CA ILE A 16 -7.10 13.81 9.58
C ILE A 16 -7.22 13.00 10.87
N ASP A 17 -8.13 12.03 10.93
CA ASP A 17 -8.25 11.18 12.12
C ASP A 17 -7.03 10.27 12.30
N ARG A 18 -6.81 9.85 13.55
CA ARG A 18 -5.63 9.06 13.95
C ARG A 18 -5.54 7.71 13.24
N GLU A 19 -6.68 7.07 12.93
CA GLU A 19 -6.69 5.80 12.22
C GLU A 19 -6.19 5.98 10.79
N ARG A 20 -6.67 7.00 10.08
CA ARG A 20 -6.20 7.34 8.72
C ARG A 20 -4.73 7.71 8.67
N ILE A 21 -4.23 8.50 9.63
CA ILE A 21 -2.80 8.80 9.75
C ILE A 21 -1.99 7.50 9.90
N THR A 22 -2.43 6.62 10.79
CA THR A 22 -1.72 5.35 11.06
C THR A 22 -1.78 4.42 9.85
N ARG A 23 -2.93 4.34 9.17
CA ARG A 23 -3.11 3.56 7.95
C ARG A 23 -2.20 4.04 6.82
N GLU A 24 -2.22 5.33 6.50
CA GLU A 24 -1.41 5.89 5.40
C GLU A 24 0.10 5.70 5.67
N PHE A 25 0.51 5.75 6.95
CA PHE A 25 1.87 5.41 7.34
C PHE A 25 2.24 3.95 7.01
N TYR A 26 1.36 3.00 7.34
CA TYR A 26 1.57 1.59 7.00
C TYR A 26 1.53 1.31 5.50
N GLU A 27 0.66 1.99 4.75
CA GLU A 27 0.61 1.91 3.28
C GLU A 27 1.95 2.30 2.66
N ILE A 28 2.51 3.46 3.05
CA ILE A 28 3.83 3.90 2.59
C ILE A 28 4.95 2.94 3.04
N LEU A 29 4.93 2.44 4.29
CA LEU A 29 5.96 1.49 4.75
C LEU A 29 5.98 0.19 3.94
N ILE A 30 4.80 -0.35 3.67
CA ILE A 30 4.63 -1.59 2.88
C ILE A 30 5.05 -1.34 1.43
N LEU A 31 4.64 -0.23 0.82
CA LEU A 31 5.06 0.17 -0.52
C LEU A 31 6.58 0.38 -0.62
N ASN A 32 7.19 1.01 0.39
CA ASN A 32 8.63 1.24 0.47
C ASN A 32 9.43 -0.07 0.55
N ASP A 33 8.93 -1.07 1.27
CA ASP A 33 9.61 -2.37 1.28
C ASP A 33 9.35 -3.16 0.00
N MET A 34 8.14 -3.05 -0.56
CA MET A 34 7.79 -3.69 -1.82
C MET A 34 8.63 -3.15 -2.99
N SER A 35 8.84 -1.84 -3.08
CA SER A 35 9.60 -1.20 -4.17
C SER A 35 11.06 -1.65 -4.26
N LYS A 36 11.62 -2.18 -3.16
CA LYS A 36 12.99 -2.72 -3.12
C LYS A 36 13.09 -4.13 -3.72
N LEU A 37 11.97 -4.77 -4.02
CA LEU A 37 11.92 -6.13 -4.56
C LEU A 37 11.99 -6.08 -6.08
N SER A 38 12.80 -6.96 -6.67
CA SER A 38 13.00 -7.02 -8.12
C SER A 38 11.71 -7.26 -8.91
N TRP A 39 10.73 -7.97 -8.33
CA TRP A 39 9.45 -8.20 -8.99
C TRP A 39 8.50 -7.00 -8.97
N SER A 40 8.75 -5.99 -8.13
CA SER A 40 7.87 -4.80 -8.03
C SER A 40 7.85 -3.97 -9.32
N GLN A 41 8.94 -4.01 -10.10
CA GLN A 41 9.01 -3.37 -11.42
C GLN A 41 7.98 -3.92 -12.42
N ASN A 42 7.40 -5.10 -12.15
CA ASN A 42 6.36 -5.72 -12.97
C ASN A 42 4.95 -5.36 -12.50
N LEU A 43 4.80 -4.48 -11.51
CA LEU A 43 3.51 -4.02 -11.00
C LEU A 43 3.26 -2.58 -11.41
N ILE A 44 1.99 -2.25 -11.61
CA ILE A 44 1.48 -0.88 -11.78
C ILE A 44 0.56 -0.63 -10.59
N PHE A 45 0.93 0.33 -9.75
CA PHE A 45 0.11 0.79 -8.64
C PHE A 45 -1.05 1.64 -9.17
N LYS A 46 -2.26 1.33 -8.70
CA LYS A 46 -3.51 1.93 -9.18
C LYS A 46 -4.51 2.12 -8.04
N GLY A 47 -5.70 2.60 -8.38
CA GLY A 47 -6.80 2.76 -7.43
C GLY A 47 -6.68 4.00 -6.56
N GLY A 48 -7.51 4.09 -5.52
CA GLY A 48 -7.66 5.30 -4.72
C GLY A 48 -6.39 5.68 -3.96
N THR A 49 -5.66 4.70 -3.44
CA THR A 49 -4.42 4.94 -2.68
C THR A 49 -3.29 5.42 -3.59
N ALA A 50 -3.23 4.94 -4.84
CA ALA A 50 -2.31 5.49 -5.83
C ALA A 50 -2.62 6.96 -6.15
N LEU A 51 -3.89 7.31 -6.31
CA LEU A 51 -4.31 8.71 -6.51
C LEU A 51 -3.92 9.59 -5.31
N ARG A 52 -4.08 9.08 -4.09
CA ARG A 52 -3.70 9.77 -2.86
C ARG A 52 -2.19 10.05 -2.82
N LEU A 53 -1.36 9.02 -2.98
CA LEU A 53 0.07 9.10 -2.73
C LEU A 53 0.89 9.65 -3.91
N ALA A 54 0.41 9.48 -5.15
CA ALA A 54 1.14 9.90 -6.36
C ALA A 54 0.60 11.21 -6.98
N TYR A 55 -0.65 11.58 -6.68
CA TYR A 55 -1.33 12.74 -7.28
C TYR A 55 -2.00 13.63 -6.24
N ASN A 56 -1.72 13.43 -4.95
CA ASN A 56 -2.21 14.24 -3.84
C ASN A 56 -3.75 14.36 -3.80
N SER A 57 -4.46 13.32 -4.20
CA SER A 57 -5.93 13.28 -4.11
C SER A 57 -6.39 13.43 -2.65
N PRO A 58 -7.48 14.16 -2.38
CA PRO A 58 -8.01 14.30 -1.01
C PRO A 58 -8.74 13.05 -0.51
N ARG A 59 -8.99 12.06 -1.38
CA ARG A 59 -9.74 10.85 -1.04
C ARG A 59 -8.85 9.83 -0.35
N PHE A 60 -9.31 9.30 0.79
CA PHE A 60 -8.74 8.10 1.41
C PHE A 60 -9.30 6.83 0.79
N SER A 61 -8.45 5.81 0.72
CA SER A 61 -8.76 4.45 0.31
C SER A 61 -8.11 3.50 1.32
N ASP A 62 -8.50 2.23 1.32
CA ASP A 62 -8.07 1.24 2.33
C ASP A 62 -7.21 0.10 1.75
N ASP A 63 -7.11 0.05 0.42
CA ASP A 63 -6.50 -1.05 -0.33
C ASP A 63 -5.30 -0.57 -1.17
N LEU A 64 -4.30 -1.42 -1.32
CA LEU A 64 -3.19 -1.27 -2.25
C LEU A 64 -3.46 -2.14 -3.49
N ASP A 65 -3.92 -1.50 -4.57
CA ASP A 65 -4.31 -2.19 -5.80
C ASP A 65 -3.22 -2.16 -6.86
N PHE A 66 -2.97 -3.30 -7.50
CA PHE A 66 -1.97 -3.42 -8.56
C PHE A 66 -2.50 -4.13 -9.80
N SER A 67 -2.01 -3.72 -10.97
CA SER A 67 -2.06 -4.50 -12.21
C SER A 67 -0.67 -5.06 -12.51
N VAL A 68 -0.61 -6.19 -13.21
CA VAL A 68 0.67 -6.76 -13.65
C VAL A 68 1.06 -6.33 -15.07
N ILE A 69 2.32 -5.98 -15.25
CA ILE A 69 2.98 -5.83 -16.57
C ILE A 69 3.39 -7.21 -17.08
N GLN A 70 3.95 -8.03 -16.19
CA GLN A 70 4.37 -9.41 -16.43
C GLN A 70 3.88 -10.31 -15.29
N LYS A 71 3.77 -11.62 -15.57
CA LYS A 71 3.32 -12.60 -14.56
C LYS A 71 4.19 -12.52 -13.30
N ILE A 72 3.53 -12.48 -12.15
CA ILE A 72 4.16 -12.50 -10.82
C ILE A 72 3.81 -13.80 -10.10
N SER A 73 4.72 -14.29 -9.25
CA SER A 73 4.47 -15.47 -8.44
C SER A 73 3.76 -15.11 -7.14
N ALA A 74 2.63 -15.75 -6.85
CA ALA A 74 1.98 -15.64 -5.54
C ALA A 74 2.91 -16.06 -4.40
N LYS A 75 3.83 -17.00 -4.64
CA LYS A 75 4.85 -17.41 -3.66
C LYS A 75 5.75 -16.25 -3.24
N GLU A 76 6.14 -15.39 -4.18
CA GLU A 76 6.98 -14.20 -3.87
C GLU A 76 6.19 -13.17 -3.07
N VAL A 77 4.93 -12.93 -3.45
CA VAL A 77 4.03 -12.01 -2.75
C VAL A 77 3.76 -12.49 -1.31
N PHE A 78 3.49 -13.78 -1.10
CA PHE A 78 3.27 -14.33 0.23
C PHE A 78 4.55 -14.37 1.07
N LYS A 79 5.71 -14.63 0.44
CA LYS A 79 7.00 -14.50 1.13
C LYS A 79 7.22 -13.07 1.63
N PHE A 80 6.94 -12.08 0.78
CA PHE A 80 6.97 -10.68 1.17
C PHE A 80 6.00 -10.41 2.34
N ALA A 81 4.76 -10.90 2.26
CA ALA A 81 3.79 -10.74 3.33
C ALA A 81 4.28 -11.28 4.68
N VAL A 82 4.88 -12.47 4.70
CA VAL A 82 5.46 -13.05 5.92
C VAL A 82 6.62 -12.22 6.46
N THR A 83 7.51 -11.73 5.60
CA THR A 83 8.62 -10.86 6.00
C THR A 83 8.10 -9.54 6.59
N THR A 84 7.14 -8.89 5.92
CA THR A 84 6.49 -7.64 6.35
C THR A 84 5.76 -7.83 7.68
N SER A 85 4.99 -8.92 7.82
CA SER A 85 4.30 -9.28 9.05
C SER A 85 5.26 -9.40 10.23
N ARG A 86 6.38 -10.11 10.07
CA ARG A 86 7.41 -10.25 11.12
C ARG A 86 8.11 -8.95 11.43
N LYS A 87 8.49 -8.18 10.40
CA LYS A 87 9.23 -6.92 10.54
C LYS A 87 8.44 -5.89 11.35
N TYR A 88 7.14 -5.82 11.11
CA TYR A 88 6.27 -4.81 11.70
C TYR A 88 5.40 -5.30 12.86
N GLY A 89 5.44 -6.60 13.18
CA GLY A 89 4.60 -7.18 14.23
C GLY A 89 3.11 -7.17 13.90
N ILE A 90 2.74 -7.10 12.61
CA ILE A 90 1.35 -7.08 12.14
C ILE A 90 0.92 -8.49 11.73
N LYS A 91 -0.38 -8.81 11.83
CA LYS A 91 -0.88 -10.16 11.54
C LYS A 91 -1.30 -10.28 10.08
N ILE A 92 -1.08 -11.43 9.45
CA ILE A 92 -1.74 -11.78 8.19
C ILE A 92 -3.10 -12.38 8.55
N ARG A 93 -4.18 -11.71 8.15
CA ARG A 93 -5.56 -12.16 8.37
C ARG A 93 -5.96 -13.19 7.32
N ASP A 94 -5.61 -12.93 6.08
CA ASP A 94 -5.90 -13.81 4.95
C ASP A 94 -4.83 -13.66 3.85
N GLN A 95 -4.60 -14.72 3.09
CA GLN A 95 -3.81 -14.66 1.86
C GLN A 95 -4.22 -15.80 0.93
N TRP A 96 -4.46 -15.48 -0.34
CA TRP A 96 -4.90 -16.48 -1.30
C TRP A 96 -4.59 -16.06 -2.73
N GLU A 97 -4.55 -17.06 -3.60
CA GLU A 97 -4.43 -16.90 -5.03
C GLU A 97 -5.66 -17.51 -5.70
N LYS A 98 -6.31 -16.73 -6.57
CA LYS A 98 -7.30 -17.24 -7.53
C LYS A 98 -6.75 -17.10 -8.95
N LYS A 99 -7.49 -17.57 -9.95
CA LYS A 99 -7.06 -17.53 -11.36
C LYS A 99 -6.56 -16.13 -11.81
N GLU A 100 -7.25 -15.07 -11.41
CA GLU A 100 -7.02 -13.70 -11.90
C GLU A 100 -6.53 -12.70 -10.85
N THR A 101 -6.33 -13.11 -9.59
CA THR A 101 -5.89 -12.19 -8.54
C THR A 101 -5.10 -12.90 -7.44
N ILE A 102 -4.18 -12.16 -6.82
CA ILE A 102 -3.45 -12.54 -5.61
C ILE A 102 -3.84 -11.51 -4.55
N VAL A 103 -4.21 -11.98 -3.36
CA VAL A 103 -4.62 -11.12 -2.24
C VAL A 103 -3.82 -11.47 -1.00
N VAL A 104 -3.44 -10.42 -0.27
CA VAL A 104 -2.92 -10.48 1.10
C VAL A 104 -3.67 -9.45 1.92
N GLU A 105 -4.23 -9.84 3.07
CA GLU A 105 -4.85 -8.93 4.01
C GLU A 105 -4.08 -8.95 5.34
N PHE A 106 -3.56 -7.79 5.75
CA PHE A 106 -2.99 -7.61 7.07
C PHE A 106 -4.05 -7.11 8.05
N SER A 107 -3.95 -7.53 9.30
CA SER A 107 -4.65 -6.93 10.43
C SER A 107 -3.62 -6.22 11.30
N ILE A 108 -3.77 -4.90 11.39
CA ILE A 108 -2.86 -4.00 12.10
C ILE A 108 -3.49 -3.65 13.43
N THR A 109 -2.73 -3.75 14.52
CA THR A 109 -3.17 -3.42 15.88
C THR A 109 -2.11 -2.52 16.49
N GLU A 110 -2.52 -1.33 16.88
CA GLU A 110 -1.66 -0.32 17.51
C GLU A 110 -2.35 0.19 18.76
N ALA A 111 -1.59 0.40 19.84
CA ALA A 111 -2.15 0.85 21.12
C ALA A 111 -2.87 2.21 21.02
N ILE A 112 -2.53 3.00 20.00
CA ILE A 112 -3.05 4.35 19.76
C ILE A 112 -4.42 4.36 19.04
N ILE A 113 -4.83 3.21 18.48
CA ILE A 113 -6.09 3.04 17.73
C ILE A 113 -7.00 2.08 18.53
N PRO A 114 -8.29 2.41 18.71
CA PRO A 114 -9.19 1.63 19.57
C PRO A 114 -9.48 0.22 19.05
N GLN A 115 -9.38 0.00 17.74
CA GLN A 115 -9.71 -1.26 17.10
C GLN A 115 -8.71 -1.59 15.98
N PRO A 116 -8.40 -2.88 15.75
CA PRO A 116 -7.58 -3.28 14.63
C PRO A 116 -8.21 -2.89 13.30
N PHE A 117 -7.39 -2.50 12.34
CA PHE A 117 -7.84 -2.22 10.98
C PHE A 117 -7.16 -3.13 9.96
N GLY A 118 -7.85 -3.38 8.84
CA GLY A 118 -7.34 -4.19 7.73
C GLY A 118 -6.58 -3.35 6.72
N LEU A 119 -5.48 -3.85 6.17
CA LEU A 119 -4.79 -3.28 5.00
C LEU A 119 -4.58 -4.39 3.98
N LYS A 120 -5.14 -4.19 2.78
CA LYS A 120 -5.16 -5.22 1.74
C LYS A 120 -4.18 -4.88 0.63
N ILE A 121 -3.47 -5.88 0.15
CA ILE A 121 -2.75 -5.86 -1.12
C ILE A 121 -3.55 -6.73 -2.09
N GLU A 122 -3.98 -6.15 -3.20
CA GLU A 122 -4.65 -6.87 -4.27
C GLU A 122 -3.89 -6.71 -5.59
N ILE A 123 -3.49 -7.82 -6.19
CA ILE A 123 -2.73 -7.83 -7.45
C ILE A 123 -3.55 -8.57 -8.51
N SER A 124 -4.08 -7.83 -9.48
CA SER A 124 -4.73 -8.44 -10.64
C SER A 124 -3.69 -9.08 -11.55
N LYS A 125 -3.84 -10.39 -11.80
CA LYS A 125 -2.97 -11.17 -12.70
C LYS A 125 -3.31 -11.00 -14.18
N ARG A 126 -4.40 -10.30 -14.50
CA ARG A 126 -4.70 -9.88 -15.87
C ARG A 126 -3.61 -8.91 -16.30
N LYS A 127 -2.97 -9.23 -17.43
CA LYS A 127 -1.99 -8.32 -18.03
C LYS A 127 -2.67 -6.97 -18.25
N ALA A 128 -2.01 -5.91 -17.81
CA ALA A 128 -2.45 -4.56 -18.10
C ALA A 128 -2.48 -4.36 -19.63
N VAL A 129 -3.67 -4.28 -20.20
CA VAL A 129 -3.93 -3.88 -21.59
C VAL A 129 -4.53 -2.47 -21.52
N ASP A 130 -3.99 -1.54 -22.30
CA ASP A 130 -4.42 -0.14 -22.36
C ASP A 130 -4.32 0.67 -21.04
N ILE A 131 -3.45 0.24 -20.11
CA ILE A 131 -3.13 1.03 -18.92
C ILE A 131 -1.82 1.78 -19.19
N ASN A 132 -1.89 3.09 -19.37
CA ASN A 132 -0.70 3.94 -19.37
C ASN A 132 -0.23 4.12 -17.93
N PHE A 133 1.07 3.96 -17.70
CA PHE A 133 1.70 4.14 -16.40
C PHE A 133 3.03 4.86 -16.56
N GLU A 134 3.45 5.53 -15.50
CA GLU A 134 4.74 6.21 -15.43
C GLU A 134 5.39 5.98 -14.07
N LEU A 135 6.71 6.14 -14.00
CA LEU A 135 7.44 6.01 -12.75
C LEU A 135 7.24 7.30 -11.93
N LYS A 136 6.65 7.21 -10.74
CA LYS A 136 6.40 8.36 -9.85
C LYS A 136 6.95 8.12 -8.46
N ILE A 137 7.27 9.22 -7.80
CA ILE A 137 7.57 9.24 -6.37
C ILE A 137 6.24 9.34 -5.62
N LEU A 138 5.96 8.34 -4.80
CA LEU A 138 4.87 8.33 -3.83
C LEU A 138 5.34 9.03 -2.57
N THR A 139 4.56 9.97 -2.09
CA THR A 139 4.86 10.73 -0.86
C THR A 139 3.64 10.81 0.03
N SER A 140 3.87 11.04 1.32
CA SER A 140 2.82 11.28 2.30
C SER A 140 3.35 12.22 3.37
N PRO A 141 2.54 13.17 3.87
CA PRO A 141 2.94 14.03 4.98
C PRO A 141 3.11 13.27 6.31
N VAL A 142 2.66 12.00 6.39
CA VAL A 142 2.74 11.20 7.61
C VAL A 142 3.99 10.31 7.68
N SER A 143 4.84 10.32 6.65
CA SER A 143 6.02 9.46 6.54
C SER A 143 7.17 10.18 5.83
N PRO A 144 8.43 10.01 6.27
CA PRO A 144 9.58 10.60 5.59
C PRO A 144 10.02 9.82 4.34
N HIS A 145 9.33 8.73 4.00
CA HIS A 145 9.72 7.87 2.89
C HIS A 145 9.22 8.41 1.55
N GLU A 146 10.14 8.49 0.59
CA GLU A 146 9.85 8.72 -0.82
C GLU A 146 9.96 7.37 -1.55
N VAL A 147 8.86 6.90 -2.13
CA VAL A 147 8.81 5.56 -2.73
C VAL A 147 8.66 5.68 -4.24
N LEU A 148 9.63 5.16 -5.00
CA LEU A 148 9.53 5.11 -6.45
C LEU A 148 8.72 3.89 -6.90
N PHE A 149 7.67 4.09 -7.69
CA PHE A 149 6.79 3.01 -8.17
C PHE A 149 6.22 3.34 -9.55
N ASN A 150 5.92 2.32 -10.36
CA ASN A 150 5.12 2.51 -11.57
C ASN A 150 3.66 2.79 -11.17
N VAL A 151 3.11 3.93 -11.57
CA VAL A 151 1.75 4.35 -11.21
C VAL A 151 0.91 4.57 -12.46
N GLN A 152 -0.35 4.13 -12.44
CA GLN A 152 -1.31 4.42 -13.49
C GLN A 152 -1.44 5.94 -13.71
N THR A 153 -1.38 6.38 -14.97
CA THR A 153 -1.57 7.78 -15.35
C THR A 153 -3.02 8.20 -15.19
N LEU A 154 -3.28 9.50 -14.95
CA LEU A 154 -4.64 10.03 -14.81
C LEU A 154 -5.48 9.91 -16.09
N GLU A 155 -4.84 9.90 -17.27
CA GLU A 155 -5.51 9.73 -18.56
C GLU A 155 -6.13 8.33 -18.73
N SER A 156 -5.69 7.36 -17.92
CA SER A 156 -6.15 5.98 -17.94
C SER A 156 -7.09 5.63 -16.77
N VAL A 157 -7.51 6.60 -15.96
CA VAL A 157 -8.40 6.41 -14.79
C VAL A 157 -9.87 6.47 -15.19
#